data_AF-A0A348TQ60-F1
#
_entry.id   AF-A0A348TQ60-F1
#
_cell.length_a   1.000
_cell.length_b   1.000
_cell.length_c   1.000
_cell.angle_alpha   90.00
_cell.angle_beta   90.00
_cell.angle_gamma   90.00
#
_symmetry.space_group_name_H-M   'P 1'
#
loop_
_entity.id
_entity.type
_entity.pdbx_description
1 polymer ?
#
loop_
_entity_poly.entity_id
_entity_poly.type
_entity_poly.pdbx_seq_one_letter_code
_entity_poly.pdbx_strand_id
1 'polypeptide(L)' 'HDYGEAWREMRVSSITDIILMKLHRVKQIEDNAGKTLVSEGLDANYRDMLNYAVFALIQSGFKLA' A
#
# COMPACT_ATOMS: atom_id res chain seq x y z
N HIS A 1 14.46 -1.16 -7.71
CA HIS A 1 14.56 -1.15 -6.23
C HIS A 1 14.25 0.28 -5.76
N ASP A 2 12.98 0.68 -5.85
CA ASP A 2 12.73 1.85 -6.69
C ASP A 2 12.63 3.22 -6.02
N TYR A 3 12.54 3.35 -4.69
CA TYR A 3 12.43 4.70 -4.10
C TYR A 3 13.10 4.89 -2.72
N GLY A 4 13.89 3.93 -2.24
CA GLY A 4 14.63 4.05 -0.98
C GLY A 4 13.74 4.50 0.19
N GLU A 5 14.10 5.62 0.83
CA GLU A 5 13.37 6.19 1.96
C GLU A 5 12.41 7.35 1.59
N ALA A 6 12.02 7.48 0.32
CA ALA A 6 11.15 8.57 -0.15
C ALA A 6 9.84 8.72 0.64
N TRP A 7 9.33 7.63 1.23
CA TRP A 7 8.14 7.64 2.08
C TRP A 7 8.29 8.55 3.30
N ARG A 8 9.51 8.82 3.80
CA ARG A 8 9.76 9.70 4.94
C ARG A 8 9.39 11.16 4.66
N GLU A 9 9.39 11.57 3.40
CA GLU A 9 9.05 12.94 2.99
C GLU A 9 7.57 13.09 2.61
N MET A 10 6.83 11.97 2.52
CA MET A 10 5.43 11.97 2.14
C MET A 10 4.55 12.44 3.29
N ARG A 11 3.35 12.96 2.99
CA ARG A 11 2.32 13.16 4.02
C ARG A 11 1.63 11.84 4.32
N VAL A 12 1.18 11.65 5.57
CA VAL A 12 0.37 10.48 5.97
C VAL A 12 -0.87 10.32 5.07
N SER A 13 -1.49 11.42 4.64
CA SER A 13 -2.61 11.40 3.70
C SER A 13 -2.21 10.81 2.34
N SER A 14 -1.03 11.15 1.81
CA SER A 14 -0.53 10.59 0.55
C SER A 14 -0.26 9.09 0.66
N ILE A 15 0.24 8.63 1.81
CA ILE A 15 0.41 7.20 2.09
C ILE A 15 -0.96 6.50 2.16
N THR A 16 -1.97 7.17 2.74
CA THR A 16 -3.35 6.67 2.80
C THR A 16 -3.94 6.52 1.38
N ASP A 17 -3.75 7.51 0.51
CA ASP A 17 -4.20 7.45 -0.88
C ASP A 17 -3.57 6.28 -1.64
N ILE A 18 -2.29 5.99 -1.40
CA ILE A 18 -1.60 4.82 -1.96
C ILE A 18 -2.25 3.51 -1.49
N ILE A 19 -2.56 3.39 -0.18
CA ILE A 19 -3.23 2.21 0.37
C ILE A 19 -4.61 2.03 -0.28
N LEU A 20 -5.38 3.11 -0.43
CA LEU A 20 -6.69 3.07 -1.07
C LEU A 20 -6.58 2.64 -2.54
N MET A 21 -5.59 3.13 -3.28
CA MET A 21 -5.34 2.71 -4.66
C MET A 21 -5.02 1.20 -4.74
N LYS A 22 -4.18 0.68 -3.84
CA LYS A 22 -3.87 -0.76 -3.79
C LYS A 22 -5.09 -1.59 -3.39
N LEU A 23 -5.95 -1.10 -2.48
CA LEU A 23 -7.21 -1.75 -2.13
C LEU A 23 -8.17 -1.81 -3.32
N HIS A 24 -8.33 -0.70 -4.06
CA HIS A 24 -9.13 -0.68 -5.28
C HIS A 24 -8.58 -1.68 -6.32
N ARG A 25 -7.25 -1.79 -6.42
CA ARG A 25 -6.62 -2.77 -7.31
C ARG A 25 -6.96 -4.21 -6.92
N VAL A 26 -6.85 -4.56 -5.64
CA VAL A 26 -7.21 -5.90 -5.12
C VAL A 26 -8.65 -6.25 -5.46
N LYS A 27 -9.60 -5.34 -5.18
CA LYS A 27 -11.02 -5.53 -5.52
C LYS A 27 -11.21 -5.82 -7.01
N GLN A 28 -10.56 -5.04 -7.88
CA GLN A 28 -10.63 -5.29 -9.33
C GLN A 28 -10.08 -6.67 -9.72
N ILE A 29 -9.02 -7.16 -9.08
CA ILE A 29 -8.47 -8.49 -9.39
C ILE A 29 -9.46 -9.58 -8.95
N GLU A 30 -10.06 -9.43 -7.78
CA GLU A 30 -11.09 -10.34 -7.25
C GLU A 30 -12.34 -10.35 -8.14
N ASP A 31 -12.84 -9.18 -8.54
CA ASP A 31 -13.97 -9.02 -9.46
C ASP A 31 -13.70 -9.67 -10.83
N ASN A 32 -12.43 -9.67 -11.27
CA ASN A 32 -11.99 -10.34 -12.50
C ASN A 32 -11.69 -11.84 -12.30
N ALA A 33 -12.09 -12.43 -11.16
CA ALA A 33 -11.80 -13.82 -10.80
C ALA A 33 -10.31 -14.18 -10.88
N GLY A 34 -9.45 -13.26 -10.43
CA GLY A 34 -7.99 -13.41 -10.45
C GLY A 34 -7.34 -13.21 -11.83
N LYS A 35 -8.11 -12.89 -12.88
CA LYS A 35 -7.56 -12.65 -14.22
C LYS A 35 -6.98 -11.24 -14.31
N THR A 36 -5.69 -11.15 -14.64
CA THR A 36 -5.02 -9.87 -14.85
C THR A 36 -4.14 -9.92 -16.10
N LEU A 37 -4.14 -8.86 -16.91
CA LEU A 37 -3.25 -8.74 -18.06
C LEU A 37 -1.78 -8.62 -17.63
N VAL A 38 -1.51 -7.70 -16.70
CA VAL A 38 -0.23 -7.50 -16.04
C VAL A 38 -0.55 -6.99 -14.63
N SER A 39 -0.16 -7.74 -13.60
CA SER A 39 -0.34 -7.33 -12.22
C SER A 39 0.65 -8.01 -11.32
N GLU A 40 1.11 -7.28 -10.33
CA GLU A 40 1.59 -7.89 -9.09
C GLU A 40 0.40 -8.65 -8.48
N GLY A 41 0.61 -9.89 -8.04
CA GLY A 41 -0.45 -10.76 -7.50
C GLY A 41 -1.11 -10.17 -6.25
N LEU A 42 -2.20 -10.80 -5.78
CA LEU A 42 -2.92 -10.37 -4.57
C LEU A 42 -1.99 -10.24 -3.35
N ASP A 43 -1.16 -11.25 -3.11
CA ASP A 43 -0.23 -11.29 -1.97
C ASP A 43 0.74 -10.10 -1.94
N ALA A 44 1.23 -9.70 -3.12
CA ALA A 44 2.11 -8.54 -3.25
C ALA A 44 1.38 -7.24 -2.88
N ASN A 45 0.15 -7.06 -3.36
CA ASN A 45 -0.65 -5.87 -3.04
C ASN A 45 -1.02 -5.81 -1.54
N TYR A 46 -1.33 -6.96 -0.92
CA TYR A 46 -1.56 -7.02 0.52
C TYR A 46 -0.31 -6.66 1.32
N ARG A 47 0.85 -7.20 0.93
CA ARG A 47 2.13 -6.89 1.56
C ARG A 47 2.49 -5.41 1.43
N ASP A 48 2.23 -4.80 0.28
CA ASP A 48 2.44 -3.37 0.06
C ASP A 48 1.57 -2.52 0.99
N MET A 49 0.27 -2.82 1.05
CA MET A 49 -0.65 -2.10 1.95
C MET A 49 -0.19 -2.17 3.42
N LEU A 50 0.28 -3.33 3.87
CA LEU A 50 0.85 -3.49 5.21
C LEU A 50 2.11 -2.62 5.41
N ASN A 51 3.03 -2.62 4.45
CA ASN A 51 4.24 -1.79 4.53
C ASN A 51 3.90 -0.30 4.60
N TYR A 52 2.98 0.17 3.74
CA TYR A 52 2.54 1.56 3.76
C TYR A 52 1.79 1.92 5.06
N ALA A 53 0.99 1.02 5.62
CA ALA A 53 0.37 1.23 6.91
C ALA A 53 1.42 1.40 8.03
N VAL A 54 2.48 0.58 8.03
CA VAL A 54 3.60 0.73 8.97
C VAL A 54 4.32 2.07 8.78
N PHE A 55 4.56 2.51 7.54
CA PHE A 55 5.15 3.82 7.27
C PHE A 55 4.29 4.97 7.80
N ALA A 56 2.98 4.91 7.59
CA ALA A 56 2.03 5.89 8.13
C ALA A 56 2.06 5.92 9.67
N LEU A 57 2.11 4.76 10.32
CA LEU A 57 2.21 4.66 11.79
C LEU A 57 3.50 5.29 12.31
N ILE A 58 4.65 4.95 11.72
CA ILE A 58 5.94 5.53 12.08
C ILE A 58 5.89 7.06 11.94
N GLN A 59 5.33 7.55 10.83
CA GLN A 59 5.31 8.98 10.54
C GLN A 59 4.29 9.77 11.37
N SER A 60 3.20 9.13 11.80
CA SER A 60 2.22 9.72 12.72
C SER A 60 2.75 9.92 14.15
N GLY A 61 3.94 9.39 14.46
CA GLY A 61 4.51 9.41 15.80
C GLY A 61 3.80 8.46 16.77
N PHE A 62 3.14 7.42 16.24
CA PHE A 62 2.44 6.42 17.05
C PHE A 62 3.41 5.77 18.05
N LYS A 63 3.04 5.77 19.32
CA LYS A 63 3.74 5.04 20.39
C LYS A 63 2.80 3.98 20.93
N LEU A 64 3.31 2.75 21.06
CA LEU A 64 2.61 1.72 21.84
C LEU A 64 2.55 2.20 23.30
N ALA A 65 1.32 2.30 23.80
CA ALA A 65 1.04 2.61 25.20
C ALA A 65 1.42 1.44 26.11
#